data_AF-A0A2G9U3G6-F1
#
_entry.id   AF-A0A2G9U3G6-F1
#
_cell.length_a   1.000
_cell.length_b   1.000
_cell.length_c   1.000
_cell.angle_alpha   90.00
_cell.angle_beta   90.00
_cell.angle_gamma   90.00
#
_symmetry.space_group_name_H-M   'P 1'
#
loop_
_entity.id
_entity.type
_entity.pdbx_description
1 polymer ?
#
loop_
_entity_poly.entity_id
_entity_poly.type
_entity_poly.pdbx_seq_one_letter_code
_entity_poly.pdbx_strand_id
1 'polypeptide(L)' 'MAGKCFDESDRSRDESADSLAEIDISEVRKCGEKADARQFELLKVLGQGSFGKVFLVRKIRGRDTGHIYAMK' A
#
# COMPACT_ATOMS: atom_id res chain seq x y z
N MET A 1 13.56 -32.83 18.80
CA MET A 1 12.18 -32.69 19.30
C MET A 1 12.17 -31.48 20.23
N ALA A 2 11.94 -30.28 19.70
CA ALA A 2 11.91 -29.04 20.48
C ALA A 2 10.44 -28.72 20.84
N GLY A 3 10.24 -28.28 22.08
CA GLY A 3 8.98 -28.29 22.81
C GLY A 3 7.86 -27.42 22.23
N LYS A 4 6.66 -27.85 22.58
CA LYS A 4 5.43 -27.06 22.55
C LYS A 4 5.46 -26.03 23.67
N CYS A 5 4.92 -24.85 23.38
CA CYS A 5 4.08 -23.98 24.22
C CYS A 5 4.27 -22.55 23.71
N PHE A 6 3.31 -22.03 22.96
CA PHE A 6 3.04 -20.60 23.00
C PHE A 6 1.54 -20.39 23.07
N ASP A 7 1.20 -19.47 23.95
CA ASP A 7 0.02 -19.42 24.78
C ASP A 7 -1.14 -18.67 24.10
N GLU A 8 -2.35 -19.10 24.45
CA GLU A 8 -3.61 -18.35 24.56
C GLU A 8 -3.64 -16.93 23.96
N SER A 9 -4.26 -16.76 22.79
CA SER A 9 -4.70 -15.45 22.29
C SER A 9 -6.19 -15.28 22.57
N ASP A 10 -6.54 -14.70 23.72
CA ASP A 10 -7.77 -13.93 23.85
C ASP A 10 -7.67 -12.87 24.97
N ARG A 11 -8.00 -11.63 24.60
CA ARG A 11 -8.15 -10.39 25.40
C ARG A 11 -6.99 -9.38 25.43
N SER A 12 -7.17 -8.31 24.68
CA SER A 12 -7.00 -6.91 25.13
C SER A 12 -7.71 -6.01 24.10
N ARG A 13 -8.94 -5.58 24.40
CA ARG A 13 -9.29 -4.27 24.99
C ARG A 13 -9.09 -3.13 24.00
N ASP A 14 -10.22 -2.74 23.42
CA ASP A 14 -10.44 -1.50 22.68
C ASP A 14 -9.95 -0.31 23.53
N GLU A 15 -8.92 0.38 23.05
CA GLU A 15 -8.54 1.74 23.44
C GLU A 15 -8.17 2.45 22.13
N SER A 16 -9.13 3.22 21.65
CA SER A 16 -9.05 4.08 20.47
C SER A 16 -8.00 5.17 20.67
N ALA A 17 -6.82 4.97 20.08
CA ALA A 17 -5.88 6.05 19.78
C ALA A 17 -5.47 5.88 18.31
N ASP A 18 -6.08 6.71 17.47
CA ASP A 18 -5.70 6.98 16.09
C ASP A 18 -4.21 7.35 16.06
N SER A 19 -3.36 6.34 15.97
CA SER A 19 -1.93 6.49 15.84
C SER A 19 -1.73 6.93 14.40
N LEU A 20 -1.72 8.25 14.18
CA LEU A 20 -1.32 8.86 12.92
C LEU A 20 0.09 8.37 12.58
N ALA A 21 0.16 7.24 11.87
CA ALA A 21 1.41 6.64 11.45
C ALA A 21 1.98 7.52 10.35
N GLU A 22 2.78 8.51 10.74
CA GLU A 22 3.58 9.28 9.81
C GLU A 22 4.65 8.35 9.22
N ILE A 23 4.47 8.00 7.95
CA ILE A 23 5.44 7.20 7.20
C ILE A 23 6.34 8.17 6.46
N ASP A 24 7.60 8.28 6.90
CA ASP A 24 8.63 9.01 6.17
C ASP A 24 9.04 8.24 4.90
N ILE A 25 8.81 8.84 3.73
CA ILE A 25 9.04 8.23 2.40
C ILE A 25 10.51 8.46 1.97
N SER A 26 11.43 8.59 2.92
CA SER A 26 12.80 9.00 2.62
C SER A 26 13.58 7.93 1.87
N GLU A 27 13.42 6.61 2.15
CA GLU A 27 14.29 5.63 1.49
C GLU A 27 13.82 4.15 1.42
N VAL A 28 12.54 3.90 1.15
CA VAL A 28 12.06 2.53 0.86
C VAL A 28 12.36 2.15 -0.60
N ARG A 29 13.63 1.88 -0.93
CA ARG A 29 14.02 1.32 -2.24
C ARG A 29 13.93 -0.21 -2.18
N LYS A 30 12.77 -0.79 -2.49
CA LYS A 30 12.72 -2.22 -2.85
C LYS A 30 13.53 -2.40 -4.14
N CYS A 31 14.49 -3.33 -4.15
CA CYS A 31 15.24 -3.72 -5.35
C CYS A 31 14.23 -4.12 -6.45
N GLY A 32 13.98 -3.23 -7.41
CA GLY A 32 12.87 -3.36 -8.34
C GLY A 32 13.00 -2.39 -9.52
N GLU A 33 12.22 -2.65 -10.57
CA GLU A 33 12.16 -1.80 -11.76
C GLU A 33 11.73 -0.38 -11.37
N LYS A 34 12.44 0.63 -11.87
CA LYS A 34 12.02 2.03 -11.71
C LYS A 34 10.69 2.21 -12.42
N ALA A 35 9.63 2.49 -11.66
CA ALA A 35 8.32 2.76 -12.24
C ALA A 35 8.32 4.12 -12.95
N ASP A 36 7.75 4.16 -14.15
CA ASP A 36 7.52 5.38 -14.92
C ASP A 36 6.01 5.55 -15.14
N ALA A 37 5.51 6.80 -15.11
CA ALA A 37 4.09 7.08 -15.26
C ALA A 37 3.50 6.54 -16.58
N ARG A 38 4.32 6.45 -17.65
CA ARG A 38 3.91 5.91 -18.96
C ARG A 38 3.65 4.40 -18.93
N GLN A 39 4.05 3.70 -17.86
CA GLN A 39 3.75 2.30 -17.65
C GLN A 39 2.32 2.08 -17.11
N PHE A 40 1.56 3.14 -16.87
CA PHE A 40 0.21 3.07 -16.31
C PHE A 40 -0.82 3.72 -17.24
N GLU A 41 -1.94 3.04 -17.42
CA GLU A 41 -3.13 3.54 -18.07
C GLU A 41 -4.10 4.08 -17.01
N LEU A 42 -4.59 5.31 -17.23
CA LEU A 42 -5.55 5.95 -16.33
C LEU A 42 -6.95 5.41 -16.59
N LEU A 43 -7.63 4.90 -15.55
CA LEU A 43 -8.97 4.32 -15.69
C LEU A 43 -10.06 5.25 -15.16
N LYS A 44 -10.00 5.59 -13.86
CA LYS A 44 -11.08 6.34 -13.19
C LYS A 44 -10.52 7.19 -12.05
N VAL A 45 -11.20 8.28 -11.72
CA VAL A 45 -10.96 8.98 -10.45
C VAL A 45 -11.60 8.19 -9.30
N LEU A 46 -10.83 7.83 -8.29
CA LEU A 46 -11.31 7.19 -7.07
C LEU A 46 -11.76 8.21 -6.02
N GLY A 47 -11.08 9.35 -5.93
CA GLY A 47 -11.43 10.41 -4.98
C GLY A 47 -10.67 11.70 -5.24
N GLN A 48 -11.21 12.81 -4.77
CA GLN A 48 -10.58 14.12 -4.81
C GLN A 48 -10.81 14.82 -3.47
N GLY A 49 -9.75 15.36 -2.88
CA GLY A 49 -9.80 16.11 -1.64
C GLY A 49 -8.77 17.24 -1.62
N SER A 50 -8.58 17.85 -0.45
CA SER A 50 -7.57 18.91 -0.26
C SER A 50 -6.14 18.43 -0.52
N PHE A 51 -5.87 17.13 -0.28
CA PHE A 51 -4.56 16.51 -0.44
C PHE A 51 -4.31 15.92 -1.83
N GLY A 52 -5.14 16.27 -2.81
CA GLY A 52 -4.96 15.87 -4.21
C GLY A 52 -6.06 14.94 -4.75
N LYS A 53 -5.78 14.34 -5.88
CA LYS A 53 -6.70 13.47 -6.63
C LYS A 53 -6.11 12.08 -6.73
N VAL A 54 -6.89 11.07 -6.36
CA VAL A 54 -6.50 9.67 -6.47
C VAL A 54 -7.17 9.07 -7.70
N PHE A 55 -6.37 8.38 -8.51
CA PHE A 55 -6.82 7.69 -9.70
C PHE A 55 -6.65 6.18 -9.57
N LEU A 56 -7.61 5.45 -10.11
CA LEU A 56 -7.46 4.04 -10.45
C LEU A 56 -6.64 3.96 -11.73
N VAL A 57 -5.52 3.25 -11.68
CA VAL A 57 -4.67 3.00 -12.85
C VAL A 57 -4.45 1.52 -13.04
N ARG A 58 -4.16 1.13 -14.28
CA ARG A 58 -3.74 -0.23 -14.63
C ARG A 58 -2.33 -0.20 -15.16
N LYS A 59 -1.45 -1.06 -14.64
CA LYS A 59 -0.10 -1.17 -15.20
C LYS A 59 -0.15 -1.87 -16.57
N ILE A 60 0.45 -1.28 -17.59
CA ILE A 60 0.43 -1.78 -18.98
C ILE A 60 1.79 -2.32 -19.43
N ARG A 61 2.84 -2.23 -18.60
CA ARG A 61 4.19 -2.73 -18.90
C ARG A 61 4.84 -3.33 -17.65
N GLY A 62 5.77 -4.27 -17.83
CA GLY A 62 6.54 -4.89 -16.73
C GLY A 62 5.92 -6.19 -16.18
N ARG A 63 6.48 -6.70 -15.08
CA ARG A 63 6.15 -8.04 -14.55
C ARG A 63 4.71 -8.19 -14.07
N ASP A 64 4.14 -7.12 -13.55
CA ASP A 64 2.80 -7.00 -12.99
C ASP A 64 1.85 -6.29 -13.95
N THR A 65 2.08 -6.42 -15.26
CA THR A 65 1.15 -5.94 -16.29
C THR A 65 -0.26 -6.47 -16.01
N GLY A 66 -1.25 -5.58 -16.09
CA GLY A 66 -2.65 -5.86 -15.83
C GLY A 66 -3.11 -5.56 -14.41
N HIS A 67 -2.19 -5.40 -13.45
CA HIS A 67 -2.54 -5.11 -12.06
C HIS A 67 -3.11 -3.70 -11.91
N ILE A 68 -4.04 -3.57 -10.96
CA ILE A 68 -4.78 -2.35 -10.68
C ILE A 68 -4.20 -1.69 -9.43
N TYR A 69 -3.96 -0.38 -9.52
CA TYR A 69 -3.33 0.42 -8.47
C TYR A 69 -4.12 1.70 -8.21
N ALA A 70 -3.94 2.26 -7.01
CA ALA A 70 -4.33 3.63 -6.68
C ALA A 70 -3.10 4.54 -6.83
N MET A 71 -3.21 5.55 -7.68
CA MET A 71 -2.18 6.56 -7.93
C MET A 71 -2.60 7.88 -7.30
N LYS A 72 -1.74 8.48 -6.47
CA LYS A 72 -1.91 9.80 -5.87
C LYS A 72 -0.97 10.80 -6.55
#